data_AF-A0A2G7H662-F1
#
_entry.id   AF-A0A2G7H662-F1
#
_cell.length_a   1.000
_cell.length_b   1.000
_cell.length_c   1.000
_cell.angle_alpha   90.00
_cell.angle_beta   90.00
_cell.angle_gamma   90.00
#
_symmetry.space_group_name_H-M   'P 1'
#
loop_
_entity.id
_entity.type
_entity.pdbx_description
1 polymer ?
#
loop_
_entity_poly.entity_id
_entity_poly.type
_entity_poly.pdbx_seq_one_letter_code
_entity_poly.pdbx_strand_id
1 'polypeptide(L)'
;MLTEPRPVTLMDGTAVTVRAWSLTQLAEHSEAFMALQLSLNTPLHGRAAPHDLLTRAVQISLTEPADLHRLRPGDLPDVLDAIYEVNGLHALTKAALALQLERHGDALDVLRSQSTDT
;
A
#
# COMPACT_ATOMS: atom_id res chain seq x y z
N MET A 1 8.88 -3.24 -12.89
CA MET A 1 9.18 -4.65 -12.58
C MET A 1 8.66 -4.92 -11.19
N LEU A 2 7.90 -5.99 -10.99
CA LEU A 2 7.61 -6.48 -9.63
C LEU A 2 8.86 -7.22 -9.15
N THR A 3 9.28 -6.95 -7.92
CA THR A 3 10.48 -7.55 -7.32
C THR A 3 10.16 -8.96 -6.83
N GLU A 4 11.17 -9.83 -6.81
CA GLU A 4 11.00 -11.20 -6.30
C GLU A 4 10.51 -11.19 -4.83
N PRO A 5 9.77 -12.23 -4.40
CA PRO A 5 9.38 -12.37 -3.00
C PRO A 5 10.59 -12.31 -2.07
N ARG A 6 10.46 -11.58 -0.96
CA ARG A 6 11.53 -11.32 0.00
C ARG A 6 11.24 -12.02 1.34
N PRO A 7 12.17 -12.82 1.87
CA PRO A 7 12.07 -13.33 3.24
C PRO A 7 12.35 -12.22 4.26
N VAL A 8 11.61 -12.23 5.36
CA VAL A 8 11.79 -11.37 6.53
C VAL A 8 11.96 -12.28 7.75
N THR A 9 13.07 -12.10 8.47
CA THR A 9 13.33 -12.82 9.73
C THR A 9 12.61 -12.12 10.87
N LEU A 10 11.78 -12.87 11.59
CA LEU A 10 11.05 -12.40 12.77
C LEU A 10 11.96 -12.41 14.01
N MET A 11 11.52 -11.73 15.07
CA MET A 11 12.21 -11.68 16.36
C MET A 11 12.40 -13.04 17.03
N ASP A 12 11.57 -14.03 16.71
CA ASP A 12 11.71 -15.41 17.21
C ASP A 12 12.68 -16.26 16.39
N GLY A 13 13.33 -15.67 15.38
CA GLY A 13 14.29 -16.31 14.49
C GLY A 13 13.65 -17.08 13.33
N THR A 14 12.33 -17.19 13.28
CA THR A 14 11.63 -17.78 12.14
C THR A 14 11.52 -16.78 10.99
N ALA A 15 11.15 -17.24 9.79
CA ALA A 15 10.95 -16.36 8.64
C ALA A 15 9.50 -16.37 8.16
N VAL A 16 9.09 -15.23 7.60
CA VAL A 16 7.89 -15.08 6.75
C VAL A 16 8.34 -14.57 5.39
N THR A 17 7.56 -14.81 4.34
CA THR A 17 7.87 -14.31 3.00
C THR A 17 6.86 -13.27 2.58
N VAL A 18 7.35 -12.12 2.13
CA VAL A 18 6.55 -11.02 1.59
C VAL A 18 6.65 -11.05 0.07
N ARG A 19 5.55 -10.81 -0.63
CA ARG A 19 5.50 -10.74 -2.09
C ARG A 19 4.78 -9.49 -2.56
N ALA A 20 5.07 -9.10 -3.80
CA ALA A 20 4.37 -8.02 -4.44
C ALA A 20 2.88 -8.37 -4.69
N TRP A 21 2.05 -7.35 -4.79
CA TRP A 21 0.64 -7.48 -5.15
C TRP A 21 0.51 -7.60 -6.66
N SER A 22 -0.36 -8.49 -7.12
CA SER A 22 -0.77 -8.52 -8.51
C SER A 22 -1.70 -7.35 -8.85
N LEU A 23 -1.84 -7.03 -10.14
CA LEU A 23 -2.81 -6.01 -10.59
C LEU A 23 -4.24 -6.36 -10.18
N THR A 24 -4.59 -7.65 -10.18
CA THR A 24 -5.90 -8.14 -9.71
C THR A 24 -6.10 -7.85 -8.22
N GLN A 25 -5.10 -8.14 -7.38
CA GLN A 25 -5.17 -7.87 -5.94
C GLN A 25 -5.27 -6.37 -5.64
N LEU A 26 -4.57 -5.52 -6.41
CA LEU A 26 -4.68 -4.07 -6.28
C LEU A 26 -6.09 -3.58 -6.60
N ALA A 27 -6.75 -4.15 -7.60
CA ALA A 27 -8.13 -3.81 -7.93
C ALA A 27 -9.12 -4.28 -6.86
N GLU A 28 -8.99 -5.53 -6.39
CA GLU A 28 -9.89 -6.14 -5.40
C GLU A 28 -9.72 -5.58 -3.99
N HIS A 29 -8.53 -5.07 -3.65
CA HIS A 29 -8.17 -4.63 -2.30
C HIS A 29 -7.60 -3.21 -2.29
N SER A 30 -8.14 -2.35 -3.17
CA SER A 30 -7.70 -0.97 -3.34
C SER A 30 -7.70 -0.16 -2.04
N GLU A 31 -8.70 -0.31 -1.18
CA GLU A 31 -8.77 0.37 0.12
C GLU A 31 -7.63 -0.01 1.07
N ALA A 32 -7.31 -1.31 1.15
CA ALA A 32 -6.22 -1.81 1.97
C ALA A 32 -4.86 -1.33 1.45
N PHE A 33 -4.69 -1.31 0.12
CA PHE A 33 -3.49 -0.77 -0.50
C PHE A 33 -3.32 0.75 -0.24
N MET A 34 -4.42 1.51 -0.32
CA MET A 34 -4.41 2.94 0.02
C MET A 34 -4.09 3.18 1.51
N ALA A 35 -4.61 2.35 2.41
CA ALA A 35 -4.31 2.42 3.84
C ALA A 35 -2.82 2.14 4.13
N LEU A 36 -2.22 1.19 3.42
CA LEU A 36 -0.79 0.90 3.46
C LEU A 36 0.01 2.12 2.97
N GLN A 37 -0.34 2.70 1.81
CA GLN A 37 0.32 3.91 1.30
C GLN A 37 0.20 5.09 2.26
N LEU A 38 -0.96 5.30 2.89
CA LEU A 38 -1.15 6.37 3.87
C LEU A 38 -0.24 6.17 5.09
N SER A 39 -0.23 4.95 5.64
CA SER A 39 0.56 4.59 6.82
C SER A 39 2.05 4.83 6.62
N LEU A 40 2.57 4.50 5.45
CA LEU A 40 3.97 4.71 5.07
C LEU A 40 4.34 6.19 4.88
N ASN A 41 3.36 7.07 4.66
CA ASN A 41 3.55 8.51 4.37
C ASN A 41 3.01 9.43 5.49
N THR A 42 2.76 8.89 6.70
CA THR A 42 1.94 9.54 7.74
C THR A 42 2.40 10.89 8.31
N PRO A 43 3.62 11.45 8.13
CA PRO A 43 3.84 12.83 8.57
C PRO A 43 2.95 13.86 7.83
N LEU A 44 2.35 13.48 6.69
CA LEU A 44 1.71 14.43 5.77
C LEU A 44 0.25 14.81 6.07
N HIS A 45 -0.55 13.96 6.76
CA HIS A 45 -2.01 14.15 6.82
C HIS A 45 -2.67 14.00 8.20
N GLY A 46 -1.92 13.71 9.26
CA GLY A 46 -2.45 13.70 10.64
C GLY A 46 -3.58 12.67 10.90
N ARG A 47 -3.89 11.79 9.93
CA ARG A 47 -4.85 10.70 10.04
C ARG A 47 -4.11 9.38 9.98
N ALA A 48 -4.20 8.60 11.06
CA ALA A 48 -3.79 7.21 11.05
C ALA A 48 -4.72 6.41 10.12
N ALA A 49 -4.15 5.46 9.37
CA ALA A 49 -4.96 4.53 8.58
C ALA A 49 -5.77 3.62 9.51
N PRO A 50 -6.98 3.17 9.09
CA PRO A 50 -7.73 2.16 9.84
C PRO A 50 -6.89 0.88 10.04
N HIS A 51 -6.84 0.41 11.29
CA HIS A 51 -5.96 -0.69 11.69
C HIS A 51 -6.32 -2.02 11.02
N ASP A 52 -7.61 -2.26 10.79
CA ASP A 52 -8.16 -3.39 10.07
C ASP A 52 -7.71 -3.43 8.60
N LEU A 53 -7.73 -2.29 7.91
CA LEU A 53 -7.24 -2.18 6.54
C LEU A 53 -5.73 -2.41 6.44
N LEU A 54 -4.96 -1.90 7.41
CA LEU A 54 -3.51 -2.14 7.46
C LEU A 54 -3.21 -3.63 7.73
N THR A 55 -3.93 -4.25 8.65
CA THR A 55 -3.82 -5.69 8.94
C THR A 55 -4.14 -6.51 7.70
N ARG A 56 -5.20 -6.15 6.98
CA ARG A 56 -5.58 -6.80 5.72
C ARG A 56 -4.51 -6.62 4.66
N ALA A 57 -3.89 -5.44 4.57
CA ALA A 57 -2.81 -5.18 3.62
C ALA A 57 -1.57 -6.05 3.91
N VAL A 58 -1.17 -6.17 5.18
CA VAL A 58 -0.08 -7.07 5.59
C VAL A 58 -0.43 -8.52 5.24
N GLN A 59 -1.64 -8.97 5.57
CA GLN A 59 -2.10 -10.32 5.24
C GLN A 59 -2.02 -10.64 3.75
N ILE A 60 -2.46 -9.71 2.90
CA ILE A 60 -2.39 -9.87 1.44
C ILE A 60 -0.94 -9.83 0.95
N SER A 61 -0.02 -9.16 1.64
CA SER A 61 1.37 -9.08 1.22
C SER A 61 2.20 -10.30 1.57
N LEU A 62 1.73 -11.14 2.49
CA LEU A 62 2.39 -12.41 2.82
C LEU A 62 2.15 -13.45 1.72
N THR A 63 3.17 -14.25 1.43
CA THR A 63 3.03 -15.44 0.57
C THR A 63 2.05 -16.42 1.20
N GLU A 64 2.15 -16.63 2.51
CA GLU A 64 1.23 -17.43 3.31
C GLU A 64 0.39 -16.52 4.22
N PRO A 65 -0.88 -16.22 3.88
CA PRO A 65 -1.73 -15.33 4.68
C PRO A 65 -1.91 -15.77 6.14
N ALA A 66 -1.74 -17.07 6.40
CA ALA A 66 -1.77 -17.61 7.75
C ALA A 66 -0.67 -16.99 8.61
N ASP A 67 0.54 -16.73 8.09
CA ASP A 67 1.69 -16.26 8.87
C ASP A 67 1.46 -14.93 9.62
N LEU A 68 0.39 -14.20 9.30
CA LEU A 68 -0.04 -13.02 10.05
C LEU A 68 -0.14 -13.29 11.56
N HIS A 69 -0.59 -14.47 12.00
CA HIS A 69 -0.71 -14.80 13.43
C HIS A 69 0.64 -14.91 14.16
N ARG A 70 1.74 -15.02 13.41
CA ARG A 70 3.11 -15.12 13.95
C ARG A 70 3.74 -13.75 14.16
N LEU A 71 3.23 -12.71 13.49
CA LEU A 71 3.79 -11.37 13.56
C LEU A 71 3.48 -10.71 14.91
N ARG A 72 4.52 -10.22 15.56
CA ARG A 72 4.43 -9.39 16.77
C ARG A 72 4.56 -7.92 16.40
N PRO A 73 4.14 -6.99 17.28
CA PRO A 73 4.29 -5.56 17.03
C PRO A 73 5.73 -5.13 16.70
N GLY A 74 6.74 -5.83 17.24
CA GLY A 74 8.16 -5.57 16.95
C GLY A 74 8.63 -6.03 15.57
N ASP A 75 7.92 -6.96 14.91
CA ASP A 75 8.26 -7.44 13.57
C ASP A 75 7.69 -6.53 12.46
N LEU A 76 6.67 -5.72 12.80
CA LEU A 76 5.94 -4.92 11.82
C LEU A 76 6.80 -3.92 11.04
N PRO A 77 7.80 -3.22 11.62
CA PRO A 77 8.65 -2.32 10.86
C PRO A 77 9.37 -3.02 9.69
N ASP A 78 10.03 -4.14 9.95
CA ASP A 78 10.78 -4.89 8.94
C ASP A 78 9.86 -5.50 7.87
N VAL A 79 8.68 -5.98 8.28
CA VAL A 79 7.67 -6.48 7.36
C VAL A 79 7.13 -5.36 6.47
N LEU A 80 6.83 -4.19 7.01
CA LEU A 80 6.34 -3.04 6.23
C LEU A 80 7.40 -2.54 5.25
N ASP A 81 8.67 -2.51 5.64
CA ASP A 81 9.78 -2.16 4.74
C ASP A 81 9.93 -3.18 3.60
N ALA A 82 9.81 -4.48 3.90
CA ALA A 82 9.82 -5.51 2.86
C ALA A 82 8.62 -5.37 1.91
N ILE A 83 7.42 -5.10 2.43
CA ILE A 83 6.23 -4.83 1.61
C ILE A 83 6.48 -3.63 0.69
N TYR A 84 7.10 -2.58 1.22
CA TYR A 84 7.44 -1.38 0.47
C TYR A 84 8.36 -1.67 -0.72
N GLU A 85 9.44 -2.39 -0.45
CA GLU A 85 10.44 -2.75 -1.45
C GLU A 85 9.89 -3.69 -2.52
N VAL A 86 9.24 -4.80 -2.14
CA VAL A 86 8.84 -5.81 -3.14
C VAL A 86 7.79 -5.29 -4.10
N ASN A 87 6.89 -4.42 -3.62
CA ASN A 87 5.89 -3.76 -4.47
C ASN A 87 6.50 -2.63 -5.32
N GLY A 88 7.76 -2.25 -5.09
CA GLY A 88 8.36 -1.09 -5.75
C GLY A 88 7.55 0.17 -5.47
N LEU A 89 7.06 0.34 -4.23
CA LEU A 89 6.12 1.41 -3.89
C LEU A 89 6.68 2.80 -4.21
N HIS A 90 8.00 3.01 -4.20
CA HIS A 90 8.63 4.26 -4.67
C HIS A 90 8.22 4.65 -6.11
N ALA A 91 8.06 3.66 -7.01
CA ALA A 91 7.59 3.88 -8.38
C ALA A 91 6.05 3.93 -8.47
N LEU A 92 5.35 3.12 -7.68
CA LEU A 92 3.88 3.09 -7.67
C LEU A 92 3.25 4.32 -7.01
N THR A 93 3.86 4.91 -5.98
CA THR A 93 3.37 6.15 -5.36
C THR A 93 3.43 7.32 -6.35
N LYS A 94 4.45 7.36 -7.22
CA LYS A 94 4.55 8.36 -8.28
C LYS A 94 3.50 8.16 -9.38
N ALA A 95 3.23 6.91 -9.77
CA ALA A 95 2.19 6.58 -10.75
C ALA A 95 0.77 6.76 -10.20
N ALA A 96 0.53 6.40 -8.94
CA ALA A 96 -0.74 6.59 -8.25
C ALA A 96 -1.04 8.09 -8.01
N LEU A 97 -0.03 8.88 -7.65
CA LEU A 97 -0.15 10.34 -7.59
C LEU A 97 -0.42 10.94 -8.97
N ALA A 98 0.25 10.47 -10.02
CA ALA A 98 -0.03 10.90 -11.40
C ALA A 98 -1.48 10.58 -11.81
N LEU A 99 -1.98 9.37 -11.51
CA LEU A 99 -3.37 8.97 -11.76
C LEU A 99 -4.39 9.75 -10.91
N GLN A 100 -4.07 10.07 -9.65
CA GLN A 100 -4.92 10.95 -8.83
C GLN A 100 -4.95 12.37 -9.37
N LEU A 101 -3.81 12.89 -9.84
CA LEU A 101 -3.73 14.20 -10.49
C LEU A 101 -4.43 14.24 -11.84
N GLU A 102 -4.42 13.15 -12.63
CA GLU A 102 -5.20 13.02 -13.87
C GLU A 102 -6.70 13.01 -13.56
N ARG A 103 -7.14 12.18 -12.61
CA ARG A 103 -8.55 12.13 -12.19
C ARG A 103 -9.06 13.44 -11.59
N HIS A 104 -8.21 14.17 -10.86
CA HIS A 104 -8.55 15.48 -10.31
C HIS A 104 -8.37 16.61 -11.34
N GLY A 105 -7.48 16.45 -12.32
CA GLY A 105 -7.30 17.34 -13.46
C GLY A 105 -8.55 17.33 -14.35
N ASP A 106 -9.07 16.14 -14.66
CA ASP A 106 -10.35 15.97 -15.36
C ASP A 106 -11.52 16.58 -14.56
N ALA A 107 -11.53 16.44 -13.23
CA ALA A 107 -12.55 17.07 -12.38
C ALA A 107 -12.43 18.61 -12.33
N LEU A 108 -11.21 19.16 -12.38
CA LEU A 108 -10.95 20.60 -12.43
C LEU A 108 -11.29 21.21 -13.80
N ASP A 109 -11.07 20.47 -14.89
CA ASP A 109 -11.45 20.89 -16.23
C ASP A 109 -12.97 20.84 -16.42
N VAL A 110 -13.68 19.87 -15.82
CA VAL A 110 -15.16 19.87 -15.78
C VAL A 110 -15.71 21.06 -14.98
N LEU A 111 -15.11 21.41 -13.85
CA LEU A 111 -15.52 22.59 -13.05
C LEU A 111 -15.23 23.91 -13.76
N ARG A 112 -14.12 24.03 -14.52
CA ARG A 112 -13.83 25.21 -15.35
C ARG A 112 -14.77 25.33 -16.55
N SER A 113 -15.09 24.21 -17.20
CA SER A 113 -16.02 24.17 -18.34
C SER A 113 -17.43 24.65 -17.95
N GLN A 114 -17.88 24.34 -16.73
CA GLN A 114 -19.17 24.80 -16.19
C GLN A 114 -19.16 26.24 -15.66
N SER A 115 -17.99 26.85 -15.48
CA SER A 115 -17.85 28.24 -15.01
C SER A 115 -17.78 29.27 -16.14
N THR A 116 -17.69 28.84 -17.40
CA THR A 116 -17.65 29.70 -18.60
C THR A 116 -19.00 29.91 -19.30
N ASP A 117 -20.08 29.33 -18.79
CA ASP A 117 -21.45 29.44 -19.34
C ASP A 117 -22.38 30.32 -18.45
N THR A 118 -21.83 31.34 -17.79
CA THR A 118 -22.61 32.37 -17.05
C THR A 118 -22.12 33.76 -17.41
#